data_AF-A0A9E4DIV8-F1
#
_entry.id   AF-A0A9E4DIV8-F1
#
_cell.length_a   1.000
_cell.length_b   1.000
_cell.length_c   1.000
_cell.angle_alpha   90.00
_cell.angle_beta   90.00
_cell.angle_gamma   90.00
#
_symmetry.space_group_name_H-M   'P 1'
#
loop_
_entity.id
_entity.type
_entity.pdbx_description
1 polymer ?
#
loop_
_entity_poly.entity_id
_entity_poly.type
_entity_poly.pdbx_seq_one_letter_code
_entity_poly.pdbx_strand_id
1 'polypeptide(L)'
;MPTMQPLVHAHVPPLSRRRFLAVMLGALAMARFAGSAAAADTGAVAPSHWIRPLVGDADAVRAFGERFLQSQPHERDLRQLVVSLDKALSAQLQQPLAEATDSERLVEAATRMIRNEYREARVVDIDGWILSLSEARLYGLATLLGADF
;
A
#
# COMPACT_ATOMS: atom_id res chain seq x y z
N MET A 1 -15.78 19.85 -41.98
CA MET A 1 -15.61 20.48 -40.65
C MET A 1 -15.51 19.37 -39.62
N PRO A 2 -14.39 19.17 -38.92
CA PRO A 2 -14.28 18.13 -37.92
C PRO A 2 -14.86 18.61 -36.58
N THR A 3 -15.79 17.82 -36.05
CA THR A 3 -16.47 18.02 -34.76
C THR A 3 -15.48 17.80 -33.63
N MET A 4 -15.10 18.85 -32.90
CA MET A 4 -14.33 18.71 -31.66
C MET A 4 -15.24 18.09 -30.58
N GLN A 5 -14.94 16.84 -30.20
CA GLN A 5 -15.50 16.25 -29.00
C GLN A 5 -14.87 16.94 -27.78
N PRO A 6 -15.65 17.38 -26.77
CA PRO A 6 -15.08 17.91 -25.54
C PRO A 6 -14.39 16.78 -24.78
N LEU A 7 -13.09 16.98 -24.51
CA LEU A 7 -12.32 16.20 -23.54
C LEU A 7 -12.99 16.39 -22.18
N VAL A 8 -13.84 15.43 -21.80
CA VAL A 8 -14.28 15.27 -20.42
C VAL A 8 -13.03 14.86 -19.65
N HIS A 9 -12.30 15.84 -19.11
CA HIS A 9 -11.36 15.60 -18.05
C HIS A 9 -12.15 15.05 -16.87
N ALA A 10 -12.21 13.72 -16.76
CA ALA A 10 -12.62 13.07 -15.53
C ALA A 10 -11.72 13.65 -14.44
N HIS A 11 -12.29 14.52 -13.60
CA HIS A 11 -11.60 15.04 -12.44
C HIS A 11 -11.46 13.89 -11.46
N VAL A 12 -10.40 13.09 -11.62
CA VAL A 12 -9.98 12.11 -10.63
C VAL A 12 -9.53 12.92 -9.42
N PRO A 13 -10.26 12.89 -8.30
CA PRO A 13 -9.84 13.65 -7.13
C PRO A 13 -8.44 13.16 -6.72
N PRO A 14 -7.46 14.07 -6.54
CA PRO A 14 -6.13 13.66 -6.15
C PRO A 14 -6.25 12.93 -4.81
N LEU A 15 -5.71 11.71 -4.78
CA LEU A 15 -5.72 10.93 -3.57
C LEU A 15 -4.94 11.64 -2.48
N SER A 16 -5.63 12.02 -1.41
CA SER A 16 -4.92 12.39 -0.20
C SER A 16 -4.18 11.14 0.29
N ARG A 17 -2.88 11.27 0.54
CA ARG A 17 -2.01 10.20 1.08
C ARG A 17 -2.66 9.44 2.24
N ARG A 18 -3.49 10.15 3.02
CA ARG A 18 -4.30 9.62 4.13
C ARG A 18 -5.31 8.54 3.71
N ARG A 19 -6.00 8.71 2.59
CA ARG A 19 -6.96 7.73 2.06
C ARG A 19 -6.25 6.47 1.56
N PHE A 20 -5.17 6.63 0.81
CA PHE A 20 -4.32 5.50 0.38
C PHE A 20 -3.85 4.68 1.59
N LEU A 21 -3.36 5.35 2.64
CA LEU A 21 -2.91 4.67 3.86
C LEU A 21 -4.03 3.88 4.54
N ALA A 22 -5.21 4.47 4.72
CA ALA A 22 -6.33 3.76 5.35
C ALA A 22 -6.70 2.46 4.60
N VAL A 23 -6.68 2.51 3.27
CA VAL A 23 -7.01 1.38 2.39
C VAL A 23 -5.95 0.29 2.48
N MET A 24 -4.68 0.68 2.42
CA MET A 24 -3.57 -0.27 2.50
C MET A 24 -3.41 -0.87 3.90
N LEU A 25 -3.77 -0.14 4.95
CA LEU A 25 -3.84 -0.69 6.31
C LEU A 25 -4.95 -1.74 6.43
N GLY A 26 -6.11 -1.51 5.81
CA GLY A 26 -7.16 -2.52 5.70
C GLY A 26 -6.70 -3.77 4.94
N ALA A 27 -6.01 -3.60 3.81
CA ALA A 27 -5.43 -4.70 3.04
C ALA A 27 -4.35 -5.47 3.83
N LEU A 28 -3.51 -4.76 4.58
CA LEU A 28 -2.52 -5.36 5.49
C LEU A 28 -3.17 -6.21 6.57
N ALA A 29 -4.24 -5.71 7.20
CA ALA A 29 -4.98 -6.47 8.20
C ALA A 29 -5.56 -7.78 7.60
N MET A 30 -6.15 -7.71 6.40
CA MET A 30 -6.67 -8.88 5.69
C MET A 30 -5.56 -9.88 5.32
N ALA A 31 -4.42 -9.41 4.80
CA ALA A 31 -3.28 -10.25 4.45
C ALA A 31 -2.71 -11.00 5.68
N ARG A 32 -2.76 -10.37 6.86
CA ARG A 32 -2.34 -10.97 8.13
C ARG A 32 -3.23 -12.15 8.54
N PHE A 33 -4.56 -12.03 8.36
CA PHE A 33 -5.49 -13.13 8.62
C PHE A 33 -5.35 -14.26 7.60
N ALA A 34 -5.21 -13.92 6.31
CA ALA A 34 -5.00 -14.91 5.25
C ALA A 34 -3.69 -15.70 5.43
N GLY A 35 -2.62 -15.06 5.90
CA GLY A 35 -1.34 -15.73 6.20
C GLY A 35 -1.39 -16.70 7.40
N SER A 36 -2.44 -16.63 8.23
CA SER A 36 -2.66 -17.50 9.40
C SER A 36 -3.52 -18.74 9.08
N ALA A 37 -4.32 -18.69 8.00
CA ALA A 37 -5.01 -19.87 7.49
C ALA A 37 -4.06 -20.56 6.49
N ALA A 38 -3.58 -21.74 6.84
CA ALA A 38 -2.66 -22.52 6.02
C ALA A 38 -3.12 -22.58 4.55
N ALA A 39 -2.19 -22.27 3.63
CA ALA A 39 -2.12 -22.63 2.21
C ALA A 39 -3.31 -23.45 1.66
N ALA A 40 -4.49 -22.84 1.63
CA ALA A 40 -5.70 -23.39 1.04
C ALA A 40 -6.10 -22.42 -0.05
N ASP A 41 -5.88 -22.84 -1.29
CA ASP A 41 -6.27 -22.17 -2.53
C ASP A 41 -6.14 -20.64 -2.50
N THR A 42 -5.03 -20.13 -3.03
CA THR A 42 -4.88 -18.71 -3.41
C THR A 42 -5.73 -18.40 -4.66
N GLY A 43 -6.94 -18.94 -4.72
CA GLY A 43 -8.00 -18.55 -5.63
C GLY A 43 -8.63 -17.26 -5.11
N ALA A 44 -8.12 -16.13 -5.60
CA ALA A 44 -8.86 -14.90 -5.80
C ALA A 44 -9.72 -14.41 -4.60
N VAL A 45 -9.07 -13.94 -3.54
CA VAL A 45 -9.58 -12.69 -2.93
C VAL A 45 -8.88 -11.56 -3.66
N ALA A 46 -9.23 -11.35 -4.93
CA ALA A 46 -8.82 -10.16 -5.65
C ALA A 46 -9.48 -8.98 -4.94
N PRO A 47 -8.73 -8.09 -4.24
CA PRO A 47 -9.32 -6.92 -3.61
C PRO A 47 -9.58 -5.81 -4.65
N SER A 48 -9.78 -6.20 -5.90
CA SER A 48 -9.80 -5.40 -7.13
C SER A 48 -10.83 -4.28 -7.14
N HIS A 49 -12.07 -4.57 -6.75
CA HIS A 49 -13.18 -3.65 -6.99
C HIS A 49 -13.29 -2.51 -5.96
N TRP A 50 -12.88 -2.72 -4.70
CA TRP A 50 -12.97 -1.68 -3.67
C TRP A 50 -11.70 -0.81 -3.59
N ILE A 51 -10.54 -1.33 -4.00
CA ILE A 51 -9.27 -0.59 -4.02
C ILE A 51 -9.22 0.41 -5.20
N ARG A 52 -9.79 0.06 -6.37
CA ARG A 52 -9.81 0.91 -7.58
C ARG A 52 -10.23 2.38 -7.34
N PRO A 53 -11.41 2.66 -6.75
CA PRO A 53 -11.83 4.04 -6.49
C PRO A 53 -11.00 4.75 -5.40
N LEU A 54 -10.17 4.01 -4.68
CA LEU A 54 -9.39 4.47 -3.52
C LEU A 54 -7.90 4.68 -3.84
N VAL A 55 -7.41 4.26 -5.01
CA VAL A 55 -5.98 4.31 -5.37
C VAL A 55 -5.69 5.20 -6.60
N GLY A 56 -6.73 5.63 -7.33
CA GLY A 56 -6.68 6.71 -8.32
C GLY A 56 -6.00 6.30 -9.62
N ASP A 57 -4.74 5.89 -9.55
CA ASP A 57 -3.99 5.27 -10.64
C ASP A 57 -3.43 3.91 -10.20
N ALA A 58 -4.23 2.91 -10.49
CA ALA A 58 -3.94 1.50 -10.43
C ALA A 58 -2.59 1.08 -11.02
N ASP A 59 -2.33 1.53 -12.25
CA ASP A 59 -1.14 1.14 -13.00
C ASP A 59 0.10 1.76 -12.38
N ALA A 60 -0.02 2.99 -11.88
CA ALA A 60 1.06 3.61 -11.11
C ALA A 60 1.40 2.79 -9.86
N VAL A 61 0.40 2.36 -9.09
CA VAL A 61 0.62 1.56 -7.86
C VAL A 61 1.28 0.23 -8.13
N ARG A 62 0.81 -0.48 -9.17
CA ARG A 62 1.44 -1.71 -9.62
C ARG A 62 2.87 -1.46 -10.10
N ALA A 63 3.09 -0.42 -10.90
CA ALA A 63 4.41 -0.10 -11.44
C ALA A 63 5.41 0.31 -10.35
N PHE A 64 4.99 1.06 -9.32
CA PHE A 64 5.83 1.38 -8.17
C PHE A 64 6.12 0.13 -7.34
N GLY A 65 5.11 -0.71 -7.08
CA GLY A 65 5.29 -1.92 -6.29
C GLY A 65 6.16 -2.97 -7.00
N GLU A 66 5.97 -3.22 -8.29
CA GLU A 66 6.82 -4.13 -9.07
C GLU A 66 8.29 -3.69 -9.03
N ARG A 67 8.57 -2.39 -9.21
CA ARG A 67 9.93 -1.86 -9.14
C ARG A 67 10.53 -1.94 -7.74
N PHE A 68 9.75 -1.65 -6.70
CA PHE A 68 10.17 -1.83 -5.32
C PHE A 68 10.56 -3.29 -5.03
N LEU A 69 9.69 -4.22 -5.42
CA LEU A 69 9.92 -5.65 -5.23
C LEU A 69 11.10 -6.16 -6.08
N GLN A 70 11.41 -5.51 -7.20
CA GLN A 70 12.62 -5.79 -7.98
C GLN A 70 13.89 -5.29 -7.29
N SER A 71 13.85 -4.12 -6.67
CA SER A 71 15.00 -3.57 -5.94
C SER A 71 15.22 -4.24 -4.57
N GLN A 72 14.18 -4.86 -3.99
CA GLN A 72 14.22 -5.58 -2.72
C GLN A 72 13.76 -7.05 -2.85
N PRO A 73 14.59 -7.96 -3.41
CA PRO A 73 14.16 -9.33 -3.68
C PRO A 73 13.68 -10.12 -2.45
N HIS A 74 14.18 -9.78 -1.26
CA HIS A 74 13.79 -10.42 0.00
C HIS A 74 12.36 -10.03 0.46
N GLU A 75 11.80 -8.94 -0.07
CA GLU A 75 10.44 -8.48 0.24
C GLU A 75 9.40 -8.93 -0.79
N ARG A 76 9.78 -9.78 -1.76
CA ARG A 76 8.87 -10.46 -2.70
C ARG A 76 7.98 -11.52 -2.04
N ASP A 77 8.28 -11.89 -0.81
CA ASP A 77 7.45 -12.76 -0.01
C ASP A 77 6.40 -11.93 0.74
N LEU A 78 5.12 -12.20 0.47
CA LEU A 78 3.98 -11.51 1.10
C LEU A 78 4.06 -11.53 2.62
N ARG A 79 4.47 -12.66 3.22
CA ARG A 79 4.60 -12.80 4.68
C ARG A 79 5.71 -11.91 5.21
N GLN A 80 6.87 -11.88 4.55
CA GLN A 80 7.98 -11.01 4.96
C GLN A 80 7.61 -9.53 4.88
N LEU A 81 6.91 -9.14 3.82
CA LEU A 81 6.45 -7.77 3.62
C LEU A 81 5.43 -7.35 4.70
N VAL A 82 4.48 -8.23 5.01
CA VAL A 82 3.51 -8.02 6.10
C VAL A 82 4.22 -7.91 7.46
N VAL A 83 5.20 -8.77 7.74
CA VAL A 83 5.98 -8.72 9.00
C VAL A 83 6.75 -7.40 9.12
N SER A 84 7.38 -6.93 8.03
CA SER A 84 8.08 -5.64 7.99
C SER A 84 7.15 -4.46 8.28
N LEU A 85 5.96 -4.45 7.67
CA LEU A 85 4.96 -3.40 7.90
C LEU A 85 4.36 -3.47 9.32
N ASP A 86 4.04 -4.67 9.82
CA ASP A 86 3.52 -4.89 11.17
C ASP A 86 4.51 -4.39 12.23
N LYS A 87 5.81 -4.69 12.06
CA LYS A 87 6.88 -4.21 12.93
C LYS A 87 6.98 -2.68 12.91
N ALA A 88 6.96 -2.08 11.71
CA ALA A 88 7.09 -0.64 11.55
C ALA A 88 5.89 0.11 12.19
N LEU A 89 4.67 -0.38 11.99
CA LEU A 89 3.46 0.20 12.57
C LEU A 89 3.37 -0.01 14.09
N SER A 90 3.68 -1.22 14.58
CA SER A 90 3.67 -1.52 16.01
C SER A 90 4.63 -0.61 16.78
N ALA A 91 5.79 -0.29 16.20
CA ALA A 91 6.73 0.67 16.77
C ALA A 91 6.15 2.09 16.90
N GLN A 92 5.32 2.53 15.95
CA GLN A 92 4.66 3.84 16.01
C GLN A 92 3.43 3.88 16.93
N LEU A 93 2.79 2.74 17.14
CA LEU A 93 1.63 2.58 18.01
C LEU A 93 2.02 2.34 19.47
N GLN A 94 3.26 1.87 19.70
CA GLN A 94 3.76 1.40 21.01
C GLN A 94 2.92 0.23 21.57
N GLN A 95 2.35 -0.57 20.68
CA GLN A 95 1.57 -1.77 20.98
C GLN A 95 1.56 -2.68 19.74
N PRO A 96 1.26 -3.97 19.89
CA PRO A 96 1.07 -4.86 18.75
C PRO A 96 -0.01 -4.33 17.81
N LEU A 97 0.26 -4.33 16.50
CA LEU A 97 -0.73 -3.92 15.48
C LEU A 97 -2.02 -4.75 15.57
N ALA A 98 -1.92 -6.02 15.96
CA ALA A 98 -3.05 -6.92 16.14
C ALA A 98 -4.07 -6.45 17.20
N GLU A 99 -3.64 -5.62 18.15
CA GLU A 99 -4.48 -5.08 19.22
C GLU A 99 -5.05 -3.70 18.86
N ALA A 100 -4.64 -3.12 17.74
CA ALA A 100 -5.12 -1.82 17.29
C ALA A 100 -6.47 -1.95 16.55
N THR A 101 -7.53 -1.46 17.19
CA THR A 101 -8.90 -1.46 16.63
C THR A 101 -9.32 -0.08 16.10
N ASP A 102 -8.63 0.98 16.52
CA ASP A 102 -8.93 2.36 16.13
C ASP A 102 -8.29 2.71 14.79
N SER A 103 -9.13 2.83 13.76
CA SER A 103 -8.72 3.15 12.39
C SER A 103 -8.10 4.54 12.25
N GLU A 104 -8.53 5.54 13.01
CA GLU A 104 -7.95 6.89 12.92
C GLU A 104 -6.54 6.88 13.51
N ARG A 105 -6.38 6.21 14.65
CA ARG A 105 -5.09 6.05 15.32
C ARG A 105 -4.10 5.26 14.48
N LEU A 106 -4.56 4.26 13.72
CA LEU A 106 -3.77 3.52 12.73
C LEU A 106 -3.29 4.41 11.58
N VAL A 107 -4.18 5.21 11.00
CA VAL A 107 -3.83 6.15 9.92
C VAL A 107 -2.84 7.21 10.40
N GLU A 108 -3.02 7.70 11.62
CA GLU A 108 -2.08 8.65 12.22
C GLU A 108 -0.71 8.00 12.46
N ALA A 109 -0.66 6.77 12.98
CA ALA A 109 0.58 6.02 13.17
C ALA A 109 1.31 5.77 11.84
N ALA A 110 0.60 5.40 10.78
CA ALA A 110 1.17 5.24 9.44
C ALA A 110 1.69 6.57 8.88
N THR A 111 0.97 7.67 9.12
CA THR A 111 1.43 9.00 8.71
C THR A 111 2.71 9.42 9.46
N ARG A 112 2.78 9.14 10.77
CA ARG A 112 4.00 9.39 11.57
C ARG A 112 5.16 8.51 11.12
N MET A 113 4.92 7.23 10.85
CA MET A 113 5.90 6.29 10.30
C MET A 113 6.59 6.86 9.07
N ILE A 114 5.79 7.24 8.06
CA ILE A 114 6.27 7.79 6.79
C ILE A 114 7.07 9.07 7.03
N ARG A 115 6.54 9.99 7.85
CA ARG A 115 7.23 11.26 8.15
C ARG A 115 8.59 11.03 8.83
N ASN A 116 8.66 10.09 9.77
CA ASN A 116 9.89 9.76 10.47
C ASN A 116 10.90 9.09 9.54
N GLU A 117 10.45 8.21 8.65
CA GLU A 117 11.31 7.59 7.63
C GLU A 117 11.96 8.62 6.69
N TYR A 118 11.22 9.64 6.25
CA TYR A 118 11.83 10.74 5.51
C TYR A 118 12.87 11.51 6.32
N ARG A 119 12.58 11.81 7.60
CA ARG A 119 13.52 12.52 8.48
C ARG A 119 14.80 11.73 8.74
N GLU A 120 14.68 10.41 8.82
CA GLU A 120 15.77 9.48 9.12
C GLU A 120 16.45 8.94 7.86
N ALA A 121 16.13 9.50 6.68
CA ALA A 121 16.63 9.04 5.38
C ALA A 121 16.40 7.54 5.10
N ARG A 122 15.37 6.93 5.72
CA ARG A 122 14.87 5.59 5.38
C ARG A 122 13.93 5.67 4.20
N VAL A 123 14.50 5.99 3.05
CA VAL A 123 13.79 6.20 1.79
C VAL A 123 14.36 5.28 0.71
N VAL A 124 13.57 5.06 -0.34
CA VAL A 124 14.00 4.38 -1.56
C VAL A 124 13.73 5.28 -2.76
N ASP A 125 14.62 5.20 -3.76
CA ASP A 125 14.44 5.83 -5.06
C ASP A 125 13.85 4.81 -6.03
N ILE A 126 12.68 5.13 -6.58
CA ILE A 126 12.03 4.35 -7.63
C ILE A 126 11.82 5.27 -8.83
N ASP A 127 12.65 5.09 -9.86
CA ASP A 127 12.60 5.88 -11.11
C ASP A 127 12.60 7.40 -10.88
N GLY A 128 13.42 7.89 -9.94
CA GLY A 128 13.52 9.31 -9.59
C GLY A 128 12.49 9.79 -8.56
N TRP A 129 11.63 8.88 -8.06
CA TRP A 129 10.68 9.18 -6.99
C TRP A 129 11.19 8.68 -5.65
N ILE A 130 11.34 9.62 -4.70
CA ILE A 130 11.75 9.30 -3.33
C ILE A 130 10.54 8.95 -2.48
N LEU A 131 10.40 7.68 -2.16
CA LEU A 131 9.35 7.15 -1.29
C LEU A 131 9.92 6.81 0.07
N SER A 132 9.12 6.92 1.13
CA SER A 132 9.49 6.30 2.40
C SER A 132 9.55 4.79 2.23
N LEU A 133 10.42 4.11 2.96
CA LEU A 133 10.56 2.65 2.83
C LEU A 133 9.22 1.94 3.07
N SER A 134 8.47 2.33 4.10
CA SER A 134 7.18 1.72 4.38
C SER A 134 6.09 2.11 3.37
N GLU A 135 6.15 3.29 2.75
CA GLU A 135 5.26 3.63 1.64
C GLU A 135 5.53 2.75 0.41
N ALA A 136 6.80 2.54 0.07
CA ALA A 136 7.19 1.63 -1.01
C ALA A 136 6.73 0.18 -0.73
N ARG A 137 6.80 -0.26 0.53
CA ARG A 137 6.24 -1.55 0.97
C ARG A 137 4.74 -1.66 0.78
N LEU A 138 3.97 -0.58 0.99
CA LEU A 138 2.53 -0.59 0.75
C LEU A 138 2.23 -0.72 -0.75
N TYR A 139 3.01 -0.10 -1.64
CA TYR A 139 2.92 -0.34 -3.08
C TYR A 139 3.28 -1.80 -3.45
N GLY A 140 4.33 -2.35 -2.86
CA GLY A 140 4.70 -3.77 -3.01
C GLY A 140 3.58 -4.71 -2.55
N LEU A 141 2.93 -4.39 -1.43
CA LEU A 141 1.84 -5.18 -0.86
C LEU A 141 0.64 -5.17 -1.79
N ALA A 142 0.25 -3.99 -2.30
CA ALA A 142 -0.82 -3.87 -3.28
C ALA A 142 -0.55 -4.72 -4.54
N THR A 143 0.70 -4.75 -4.99
CA THR A 143 1.13 -5.54 -6.16
C THR A 143 1.04 -7.04 -5.89
N LEU A 144 1.55 -7.51 -4.74
CA LEU A 144 1.51 -8.95 -4.39
C LEU A 144 0.10 -9.47 -4.12
N LEU A 145 -0.80 -8.62 -3.62
CA LEU A 145 -2.19 -8.99 -3.38
C LEU A 145 -3.01 -9.13 -4.66
N GLY A 146 -2.41 -8.93 -5.84
CA GLY A 146 -3.11 -9.03 -7.10
C GLY A 146 -4.31 -8.10 -7.07
N ALA A 147 -4.10 -6.84 -6.67
CA ALA A 147 -5.04 -5.80 -7.04
C ALA A 147 -5.02 -5.71 -8.57
N ASP A 148 -5.71 -6.66 -9.22
CA ASP A 148 -6.18 -6.52 -10.59
C ASP A 148 -7.07 -5.31 -10.51
N PHE A 149 -6.53 -4.17 -10.92
CA PHE A 149 -7.33 -2.98 -11.00
C PHE A 149 -8.20 -3.14 -12.24
#